data_AF-A0A815W579-F1
#
_entry.id   AF-A0A815W579-F1
#
_cell.length_a   1.000
_cell.length_b   1.000
_cell.length_c   1.000
_cell.angle_alpha   90.00
_cell.angle_beta   90.00
_cell.angle_gamma   90.00
#
_symmetry.space_group_name_H-M   'P 1'
#
loop_
_entity.id
_entity.type
_entity.pdbx_description
1 polymer ?
#
loop_
_entity_poly.entity_id
_entity_poly.type
_entity_poly.pdbx_seq_one_letter_code
_entity_poly.pdbx_strand_id
1 'polypeptide(L)'
;MNATLFCGWTIVLRKQFLAHVESPQLLDYKCFSNSYADIDIIYHVIIVPTGARATEISSTTTANSYIALVVLLGSTKVIPLPSKNTLEV
;
A
#
# COMPACT_ATOMS: atom_id res chain seq x y z
N MET A 1 -37.36 -2.55 -35.94
CA MET A 1 -35.97 -3.04 -35.85
C MET A 1 -35.11 -1.88 -35.37
N ASN A 2 -34.47 -1.93 -34.18
CA ASN A 2 -33.21 -1.17 -33.89
C ASN A 2 -32.78 -1.10 -32.41
N ALA A 3 -33.60 -1.45 -31.41
CA ALA A 3 -33.18 -1.33 -30.01
C ALA A 3 -32.06 -2.31 -29.62
N THR A 4 -32.07 -3.53 -30.15
CA THR A 4 -31.07 -4.57 -29.87
C THR A 4 -29.73 -4.34 -30.56
N LEU A 5 -29.73 -3.73 -31.75
CA LEU A 5 -28.49 -3.39 -32.49
C LEU A 5 -27.72 -2.25 -31.81
N PHE A 6 -28.43 -1.21 -31.32
CA PHE A 6 -27.83 -0.12 -30.55
C PHE A 6 -27.24 -0.63 -29.22
N CYS A 7 -27.96 -1.49 -28.51
CA CYS A 7 -27.48 -2.06 -27.25
C CYS A 7 -26.22 -2.94 -27.47
N GLY A 8 -26.20 -3.76 -28.53
CA GLY A 8 -25.04 -4.58 -28.90
C GLY A 8 -23.79 -3.76 -29.22
N TRP A 9 -23.92 -2.67 -29.99
CA TRP A 9 -22.82 -1.76 -30.29
C TRP A 9 -22.28 -1.02 -29.06
N THR A 10 -23.17 -0.59 -28.18
CA THR A 10 -22.79 0.12 -26.94
C THR A 10 -22.01 -0.81 -25.98
N ILE A 11 -22.38 -2.09 -25.92
CA ILE A 11 -21.68 -3.11 -25.12
C ILE A 11 -20.29 -3.42 -25.69
N VAL A 12 -20.14 -3.49 -27.02
CA VAL A 12 -18.84 -3.73 -27.66
C VAL A 12 -17.88 -2.55 -27.44
N LEU A 13 -18.35 -1.31 -27.63
CA LEU A 13 -17.57 -0.10 -27.37
C LEU A 13 -17.12 -0.02 -25.92
N ARG A 14 -18.01 -0.37 -24.98
CA ARG A 14 -17.67 -0.41 -23.55
C ARG A 14 -16.58 -1.43 -23.25
N LYS A 15 -16.66 -2.64 -23.80
CA LYS A 15 -15.63 -3.68 -23.59
C LYS A 15 -14.27 -3.27 -24.17
N GLN A 16 -14.25 -2.66 -25.36
CA GLN A 16 -13.02 -2.17 -25.98
C GLN A 16 -12.41 -1.02 -25.18
N PHE A 17 -13.23 -0.10 -24.67
CA PHE A 17 -12.75 0.97 -23.79
C PHE A 17 -12.13 0.43 -22.50
N LEU A 18 -12.81 -0.52 -21.82
CA LEU A 18 -12.27 -1.13 -20.61
C LEU A 18 -10.94 -1.86 -20.89
N ALA A 19 -10.86 -2.64 -21.97
CA ALA A 19 -9.63 -3.34 -22.34
C ALA A 19 -8.47 -2.36 -22.62
N HIS A 20 -8.76 -1.18 -23.15
CA HIS A 20 -7.74 -0.14 -23.37
C HIS A 20 -7.33 0.55 -22.06
N VAL A 21 -8.25 0.74 -21.13
CA VAL A 21 -8.00 1.32 -19.79
C VAL A 21 -7.31 0.33 -18.85
N GLU A 22 -7.36 -0.97 -19.11
CA GLU A 22 -6.57 -1.98 -18.38
C GLU A 22 -5.10 -1.99 -18.81
N SER A 23 -4.78 -1.58 -20.04
CA SER A 23 -3.39 -1.54 -20.54
C SER A 23 -2.38 -0.74 -19.69
N PRO A 24 -2.70 0.41 -19.07
CA PRO A 24 -1.79 1.17 -18.22
C PRO A 24 -1.59 0.52 -16.85
N GLN A 25 -2.42 -0.44 -16.43
CA GLN A 25 -2.24 -1.16 -15.15
C GLN A 25 -0.97 -2.01 -15.14
N LEU A 26 -0.40 -2.30 -16.31
CA LEU A 26 0.87 -3.03 -16.49
C LEU A 26 2.11 -2.16 -16.24
N LEU A 27 1.94 -0.84 -16.08
CA LEU A 27 3.02 0.07 -15.74
C LEU A 27 2.77 0.69 -14.36
N ASP A 28 3.83 0.77 -13.56
CA ASP A 28 3.80 1.41 -12.24
C ASP A 28 3.73 2.94 -12.36
N TYR A 29 2.54 3.46 -12.62
CA TYR A 29 2.30 4.91 -12.64
C TYR A 29 2.24 5.48 -11.23
N LYS A 30 3.20 6.37 -10.91
CA LYS A 30 3.26 7.14 -9.65
C LYS A 30 2.63 8.54 -9.76
N CYS A 31 1.68 8.72 -10.68
CA CYS A 31 1.09 10.02 -11.00
C CYS A 31 0.32 10.63 -9.82
N PHE A 32 -0.35 9.82 -9.00
CA PHE A 32 -1.05 10.30 -7.80
C PHE A 32 -0.07 10.80 -6.74
N SER A 33 0.91 9.96 -6.37
CA SER A 33 1.89 10.28 -5.33
C SER A 33 2.78 11.47 -5.68
N ASN A 34 3.07 11.68 -6.97
CA ASN A 34 3.92 12.79 -7.41
C ASN A 34 3.15 14.12 -7.57
N SER A 35 1.83 14.06 -7.80
CA SER A 35 1.01 15.27 -7.97
C SER A 35 0.52 15.82 -6.63
N TYR A 36 0.25 14.94 -5.67
CA TYR A 36 -0.20 15.32 -4.34
C TYR A 36 0.92 15.04 -3.33
N ALA A 37 1.92 15.92 -3.30
CA ALA A 37 3.06 15.81 -2.39
C ALA A 37 2.72 16.25 -0.95
N ASP A 38 1.72 17.12 -0.78
CA ASP A 38 1.36 17.75 0.50
C ASP A 38 0.16 17.09 1.20
N ILE A 39 -0.27 15.90 0.76
CA ILE A 39 -1.35 15.16 1.42
C ILE A 39 -0.79 14.22 2.50
N ASP A 40 -1.51 14.11 3.61
CA ASP A 40 -1.18 13.14 4.66
C ASP A 40 -1.55 11.73 4.19
N ILE A 41 -0.54 10.92 3.88
CA ILE A 41 -0.68 9.51 3.49
C ILE A 41 -0.42 8.63 4.71
N ILE A 42 -1.37 7.75 5.01
CA ILE A 42 -1.24 6.77 6.11
C ILE A 42 -0.46 5.56 5.61
N TYR A 43 0.71 5.32 6.20
CA TYR A 43 1.54 4.15 5.90
C TYR A 43 1.30 3.03 6.91
N HIS A 44 1.03 1.83 6.41
CA HIS A 44 0.94 0.63 7.24
C HIS A 44 2.31 -0.05 7.31
N VAL A 45 2.88 -0.13 8.52
CA VAL A 45 4.20 -0.72 8.77
C VAL A 45 4.05 -2.05 9.49
N ILE A 46 4.64 -3.10 8.93
CA ILE A 46 4.71 -4.43 9.54
C ILE A 46 6.16 -4.72 9.88
N ILE A 47 6.47 -4.89 11.17
CA ILE A 47 7.79 -5.28 11.64
C ILE A 47 7.77 -6.78 11.85
N VAL A 48 8.47 -7.52 10.98
CA VAL A 48 8.62 -8.97 11.10
C VAL A 48 9.98 -9.27 11.72
N PRO A 49 10.07 -9.63 13.01
CA PRO A 49 11.33 -10.01 13.61
C PRO A 49 11.80 -11.34 13.00
N THR A 50 13.04 -11.39 12.51
CA THR A 50 13.64 -12.65 12.07
C THR A 50 14.03 -13.46 13.29
N GLY A 51 13.24 -14.49 13.60
CA GLY A 51 13.58 -15.45 14.65
C GLY A 51 14.78 -16.29 14.21
N ALA A 52 15.99 -15.89 14.60
CA ALA A 52 17.14 -16.78 14.50
C ALA A 52 17.02 -17.88 15.56
N ARG A 53 16.33 -18.96 15.16
CA ARG A 53 16.11 -20.28 15.80
C ARG A 53 14.72 -20.54 16.39
N ALA A 54 14.15 -21.65 15.92
CA ALA A 54 12.94 -22.33 16.37
C ALA A 54 13.07 -22.99 17.77
N THR A 55 13.90 -22.44 18.65
CA THR A 55 14.08 -22.93 20.02
C THR A 55 13.77 -21.79 20.98
N GLU A 56 12.48 -21.68 21.32
CA GLU A 56 11.92 -21.27 22.62
C GLU A 56 12.48 -20.06 23.38
N ILE A 57 13.27 -19.20 22.76
CA ILE A 57 13.72 -17.93 23.35
C ILE A 57 13.25 -16.83 22.42
N SER A 58 12.06 -16.31 22.73
CA SER A 58 11.57 -15.04 22.19
C SER A 58 12.72 -14.03 22.25
N SER A 59 13.06 -13.41 21.12
CA SER A 59 13.97 -12.26 21.11
C SER A 59 13.29 -11.14 21.91
N THR A 60 13.55 -11.12 23.21
CA THR A 60 13.05 -10.13 24.15
C THR A 60 14.04 -8.98 24.16
N THR A 61 13.84 -8.04 23.25
CA THR A 61 14.53 -6.75 23.38
C THR A 61 13.86 -5.95 24.49
N THR A 62 14.66 -5.45 25.43
CA THR A 62 14.26 -4.47 26.45
C THR A 62 14.54 -3.04 25.99
N ALA A 63 15.07 -2.87 24.78
CA ALA A 63 15.38 -1.57 24.21
C ALA A 63 14.12 -0.86 23.71
N ASN A 64 14.11 0.47 23.84
CA ASN A 64 13.08 1.33 23.25
C ASN A 64 13.29 1.38 21.74
N SER A 65 12.39 0.74 21.00
CA SER A 65 12.41 0.76 19.53
C SER A 65 11.66 1.99 19.01
N TYR A 66 12.12 2.49 17.87
CA TYR A 66 11.49 3.59 17.16
C TYR A 66 11.60 3.35 15.65
N ILE A 67 10.73 4.00 14.88
CA ILE A 67 10.75 3.97 13.42
C ILE A 67 10.72 5.38 12.85
N ALA A 68 11.44 5.57 11.75
CA ALA A 68 11.29 6.73 10.88
C ALA A 68 11.25 6.23 9.44
N LEU A 69 10.29 6.71 8.65
CA LEU A 69 10.20 6.41 7.22
C LEU A 69 10.81 7.55 6.42
N VAL A 70 11.66 7.20 5.46
CA VAL A 70 12.18 8.13 4.46
C VAL A 70 11.57 7.75 3.11
N VAL A 71 10.93 8.71 2.46
CA VAL A 71 10.23 8.57 1.19
C VAL A 71 10.83 9.56 0.20
N LEU A 72 10.55 9.39 -1.09
CA LEU A 72 11.07 10.24 -2.16
C LEU A 72 10.80 11.75 -1.94
N LEU A 73 9.66 12.09 -1.35
CA LEU A 73 9.21 13.48 -1.17
C LEU A 73 9.43 14.01 0.26
N GLY A 74 10.00 13.22 1.17
CA GLY A 74 10.20 13.67 2.54
C GLY A 74 10.48 12.55 3.53
N SER A 75 10.46 12.89 4.81
CA SER A 75 10.66 11.92 5.89
C SER A 75 9.66 12.15 7.02
N THR A 76 9.28 11.07 7.70
CA THR A 76 8.44 11.15 8.89
C THR A 76 9.29 11.53 10.10
N LYS A 77 8.63 12.08 11.13
CA LYS A 77 9.23 12.19 12.46
C LYS A 77 9.52 10.80 13.02
N VAL A 78 10.37 10.75 14.04
CA VAL A 78 10.65 9.53 14.80
C VAL A 78 9.40 9.13 15.57
N ILE A 79 8.87 7.95 15.28
CA ILE A 79 7.68 7.37 15.93
C ILE A 79 8.16 6.29 16.90
N PRO A 80 8.01 6.46 18.22
CA PRO A 80 8.36 5.42 19.18
C PRO A 80 7.39 4.24 19.05
N LEU A 81 7.92 3.02 19.10
CA LEU A 81 7.12 1.81 19.08
C LEU A 81 6.73 1.44 20.53
N PRO A 82 5.52 0.90 20.75
CA PRO A 82 5.13 0.45 22.07
C PRO A 82 6.04 -0.69 22.55
N SER A 83 6.48 -0.60 23.81
CA SER A 83 7.16 -1.70 24.48
C SER A 83 6.24 -2.92 24.62
N LYS A 84 6.82 -4.13 24.64
CA LYS A 84 6.13 -5.44 24.71
C LYS A 84 5.00 -5.52 25.76
N ASN A 85 5.04 -4.69 26.82
CA ASN A 85 4.04 -4.71 27.89
C ASN A 85 2.72 -3.97 27.58
N THR A 86 2.52 -3.41 26.38
CA THR A 86 1.33 -2.57 26.08
C THR A 86 0.55 -3.05 24.84
N LEU A 87 0.96 -4.14 24.19
CA LEU A 87 0.31 -4.68 22.98
C LEU A 87 -0.31 -6.06 23.17
N GLU A 88 -0.56 -6.47 24.41
CA GLU A 88 -1.40 -7.62 24.73
C GLU A 88 -2.82 -7.10 24.98
N VAL A 89 -3.70 -7.26 23.98
CA VAL A 89 -5.17 -7.22 24.13
C VAL A 89 -5.71 -8.55 23.62
#